data_AF-A0AAV5ZHU1-F1
#
_entry.id   AF-A0AAV5ZHU1-F1
#
_cell.length_a   1.000
_cell.length_b   1.000
_cell.length_c   1.000
_cell.angle_alpha   90.00
_cell.angle_beta   90.00
_cell.angle_gamma   90.00
#
_symmetry.space_group_name_H-M   'P 1'
#
loop_
_entity.id
_entity.type
_entity.pdbx_description
1 polymer ?
#
loop_
_entity_poly.entity_id
_entity_poly.type
_entity_poly.pdbx_seq_one_letter_code
_entity_poly.pdbx_strand_id
1 'polypeptide(L)'
;MSGGRALVERDRRGRRLRERDRHGAVVATLAWGDDDRLAEAAVRLPDGSWLGVSARAAQDLAWGASDVVHRDGAPLTAFAAVDWAAIDAIPPLAEPARLPPGGGTAILNLIAALAADQQRGPLAYRGPYPTEQLFLALMQSFKYEGALVEPYGSSGATRTGGAVGGDASSPPT
;
A
#
# COMPACT_ATOMS: atom_id res chain seq x y z
N MET A 1 -14.30 9.86 20.11
CA MET A 1 -14.40 8.39 20.26
C MET A 1 -13.04 7.81 19.90
N SER A 2 -12.22 7.42 20.88
CA SER A 2 -10.87 6.91 20.63
C SER A 2 -10.93 5.50 20.03
N GLY A 3 -10.43 5.35 18.80
CA GLY A 3 -10.34 4.06 18.11
C GLY A 3 -9.35 3.13 18.81
N GLY A 4 -9.83 1.98 19.30
CA GLY A 4 -8.95 0.93 19.80
C GLY A 4 -8.03 0.45 18.68
N ARG A 5 -6.73 0.66 18.86
CA ARG A 5 -5.68 0.27 17.91
C ARG A 5 -5.60 -1.26 17.84
N ALA A 6 -5.38 -1.81 16.65
CA ALA A 6 -5.09 -3.23 16.49
C ALA A 6 -3.91 -3.63 17.40
N LEU A 7 -4.03 -4.77 18.07
CA LEU A 7 -2.99 -5.28 18.97
C LEU A 7 -2.02 -6.14 18.16
N VAL A 8 -0.74 -5.79 18.22
CA VAL A 8 0.32 -6.45 17.46
C VAL A 8 1.23 -7.18 18.43
N GLU A 9 1.28 -8.50 18.29
CA GLU A 9 2.25 -9.35 18.99
C GLU A 9 3.54 -9.44 18.17
N ARG A 10 4.68 -9.31 18.83
CA ARG A 10 6.00 -9.30 18.20
C ARG A 10 6.93 -10.28 18.90
N ASP A 11 7.90 -10.80 18.15
CA ASP A 11 8.99 -11.59 18.72
C ASP A 11 10.03 -10.70 19.42
N ARG A 12 11.05 -11.34 20.01
CA ARG A 12 12.19 -10.68 20.66
C ARG A 12 13.02 -9.77 19.73
N ARG A 13 12.88 -9.92 18.41
CA ARG A 13 13.55 -9.10 17.38
C ARG A 13 12.65 -7.97 16.87
N GLY A 14 11.43 -7.82 17.43
CA GLY A 14 10.46 -6.80 17.03
C GLY A 14 9.65 -7.16 15.78
N ARG A 15 9.79 -8.38 15.25
CA ARG A 15 9.06 -8.83 14.06
C ARG A 15 7.65 -9.24 14.45
N ARG A 16 6.66 -8.88 13.63
CA ARG A 16 5.25 -9.22 13.87
C ARG A 16 5.07 -10.74 13.82
N LEU A 17 4.41 -11.29 14.83
CA LEU A 17 4.00 -12.70 14.89
C LEU A 17 2.50 -12.86 14.69
N ARG A 18 1.73 -11.91 15.21
CA ARG A 18 0.27 -11.98 15.22
C ARG A 18 -0.33 -10.60 15.28
N GLU A 19 -1.47 -10.43 14.63
CA GLU A 19 -2.30 -9.24 14.76
C GLU A 19 -3.70 -9.61 15.21
N ARG A 20 -4.26 -8.79 16.10
CA ARG A 20 -5.65 -8.88 16.53
C ARG A 20 -6.39 -7.59 16.24
N ASP A 21 -7.64 -7.72 15.81
CA ASP A 21 -8.52 -6.57 15.67
C ASP A 21 -8.90 -5.97 17.03
N ARG A 22 -9.69 -4.89 17.00
CA ARG A 22 -10.18 -4.20 18.20
C ARG A 22 -11.08 -5.07 19.10
N HIS A 23 -11.57 -6.20 18.59
CA HIS A 23 -12.41 -7.16 19.31
C HIS A 23 -11.60 -8.36 19.81
N GLY A 24 -10.28 -8.36 19.60
CA GLY A 24 -9.37 -9.43 20.03
C GLY A 24 -9.30 -10.62 19.06
N ALA A 25 -10.02 -10.58 17.94
CA ALA A 25 -10.00 -11.64 16.94
C ALA A 25 -8.67 -11.61 16.18
N VAL A 26 -8.05 -12.77 15.96
CA VAL A 26 -6.81 -12.84 15.20
C VAL A 26 -7.12 -12.58 13.72
N VAL A 27 -6.41 -11.63 13.12
CA VAL A 27 -6.59 -11.22 11.71
C VAL A 27 -5.37 -11.49 10.85
N ALA A 28 -4.19 -11.66 11.47
CA ALA A 28 -2.99 -12.11 10.77
C ALA A 28 -2.10 -12.94 11.71
N THR A 29 -1.40 -13.92 11.14
CA THR A 29 -0.32 -14.68 11.80
C THR A 29 0.88 -14.76 10.86
N LEU A 30 2.07 -14.71 11.42
CA LEU A 30 3.33 -14.80 10.68
C LEU A 30 4.27 -15.76 11.39
N ALA A 31 4.91 -16.63 10.63
CA ALA A 31 5.96 -17.52 11.08
C ALA A 31 7.26 -17.18 10.35
N TRP A 32 8.28 -16.85 11.12
CA TRP A 32 9.60 -16.53 10.62
C TRP A 32 10.53 -17.73 10.79
N GLY A 33 11.33 -18.01 9.77
CA GLY A 33 12.41 -18.98 9.84
C GLY A 33 13.59 -18.50 10.67
N ASP A 34 14.52 -19.42 10.93
CA ASP A 34 15.75 -19.16 11.67
C ASP A 34 16.73 -18.26 10.91
N ASP A 35 16.62 -18.19 9.59
CA ASP A 35 17.40 -17.33 8.68
C ASP A 35 16.87 -15.89 8.61
N ASP A 36 16.01 -15.52 9.57
CA ASP A 36 15.32 -14.24 9.65
C ASP A 36 14.33 -13.93 8.51
N ARG A 37 14.06 -14.89 7.62
CA ARG A 37 13.07 -14.71 6.56
C ARG A 37 11.68 -15.14 6.99
N LEU A 38 10.67 -14.52 6.41
CA LEU A 38 9.31 -15.02 6.55
C LEU A 38 9.25 -16.39 5.88
N ALA A 39 8.67 -17.38 6.57
CA ALA A 39 8.40 -18.70 6.01
C ALA A 39 6.93 -18.79 5.58
N GLU A 40 6.03 -18.43 6.50
CA GLU A 40 4.58 -18.50 6.28
C GLU A 40 3.89 -17.26 6.85
N ALA A 41 2.82 -16.83 6.21
CA ALA A 41 1.85 -15.91 6.79
C ALA A 41 0.43 -16.39 6.51
N ALA A 42 -0.52 -15.97 7.34
CA ALA A 42 -1.93 -16.15 7.06
C ALA A 42 -2.70 -14.89 7.43
N VAL A 43 -3.68 -14.54 6.60
CA VAL A 43 -4.57 -13.39 6.80
C VAL A 43 -6.02 -13.83 6.79
N ARG A 44 -6.82 -13.24 7.68
CA ARG A 44 -8.24 -13.53 7.79
C ARG A 44 -9.03 -12.63 6.85
N LEU A 45 -9.94 -13.23 6.09
CA LEU A 45 -10.86 -12.53 5.19
C LEU A 45 -12.14 -12.07 5.92
N PRO A 46 -12.91 -11.14 5.34
CA PRO A 46 -14.18 -10.69 5.91
C PRO A 46 -15.22 -11.80 6.09
N ASP A 47 -15.19 -12.83 5.24
CA ASP A 47 -16.04 -14.03 5.36
C ASP A 47 -15.60 -14.97 6.51
N GLY A 48 -14.52 -14.61 7.22
CA GLY A 48 -13.96 -15.35 8.33
C GLY A 48 -12.97 -16.45 7.92
N SER A 49 -12.83 -16.75 6.63
CA SER A 49 -11.87 -17.71 6.11
C SER A 49 -10.44 -17.17 6.12
N TRP A 50 -9.46 -18.03 5.83
CA TRP A 50 -8.04 -17.69 5.85
C TRP A 50 -7.41 -17.87 4.47
N LEU A 51 -6.55 -16.92 4.10
CA LEU A 51 -5.58 -17.10 3.03
C LEU A 51 -4.20 -17.25 3.65
N GLY A 52 -3.49 -18.28 3.23
CA GLY A 52 -2.08 -18.47 3.57
C GLY A 52 -1.16 -17.95 2.46
N VAL A 53 0.06 -17.62 2.85
CA VAL A 53 1.15 -17.19 2.00
C VAL A 53 2.40 -17.97 2.40
N SER A 54 2.88 -18.83 1.51
CA SER A 54 4.15 -19.53 1.67
C SER A 54 5.24 -18.78 0.92
N ALA A 55 6.23 -18.27 1.65
CA ALA A 55 7.27 -17.43 1.08
C ALA A 55 8.25 -18.24 0.22
N ARG A 56 8.61 -17.71 -0.95
CA ARG A 56 9.56 -18.29 -1.91
C ARG A 56 9.27 -19.75 -2.26
N ALA A 57 8.00 -20.14 -2.24
CA ALA A 57 7.55 -21.51 -2.43
C ALA A 57 7.41 -21.93 -3.90
N ALA A 58 7.56 -21.00 -4.86
CA ALA A 58 7.46 -21.29 -6.30
C ALA A 58 8.43 -20.47 -7.17
N GLN A 59 8.42 -20.77 -8.47
CA GLN A 59 9.10 -20.04 -9.52
C GLN A 59 8.09 -19.72 -10.62
N ASP A 60 8.07 -18.47 -11.09
CA ASP A 60 7.26 -17.99 -12.22
C ASP A 60 8.18 -17.63 -13.38
N LEU A 61 7.73 -17.84 -14.62
CA LEU A 61 8.54 -17.56 -15.81
C LEU A 61 8.75 -16.07 -16.06
N ALA A 62 7.85 -15.21 -15.61
CA ALA A 62 7.91 -13.76 -15.85
C ALA A 62 8.82 -13.03 -14.87
N TRP A 63 8.93 -13.50 -13.61
CA TRP A 63 9.69 -12.80 -12.55
C TRP A 63 10.54 -13.70 -11.65
N GLY A 64 10.51 -15.02 -11.83
CA GLY A 64 11.30 -15.96 -11.03
C GLY A 64 10.68 -16.25 -9.66
N ALA A 65 11.49 -16.17 -8.59
CA ALA A 65 11.10 -16.62 -7.25
C ALA A 65 9.77 -15.99 -6.83
N SER A 66 8.88 -16.80 -6.27
CA SER A 66 7.49 -16.41 -6.00
C SER A 66 7.00 -16.88 -4.65
N ASP A 67 6.20 -16.03 -4.01
CA ASP A 67 5.41 -16.36 -2.82
C ASP A 67 4.05 -16.92 -3.28
N VAL A 68 3.62 -18.04 -2.68
CA VAL A 68 2.41 -18.75 -3.09
C VAL A 68 1.26 -18.41 -2.15
N VAL A 69 0.16 -17.93 -2.73
CA VAL A 69 -1.12 -17.78 -2.02
C VAL A 69 -1.87 -19.10 -2.08
N HIS A 70 -2.32 -19.58 -0.93
CA HIS A 70 -3.08 -20.82 -0.82
C HIS A 70 -4.29 -20.66 0.09
N ARG A 71 -5.28 -21.55 -0.10
CA ARG A 71 -6.46 -21.68 0.75
C ARG A 71 -6.63 -23.15 1.07
N ASP A 72 -6.79 -23.46 2.36
CA ASP A 72 -6.95 -24.85 2.84
C ASP A 72 -5.85 -25.80 2.31
N GLY A 73 -4.62 -25.28 2.20
CA GLY A 73 -3.45 -25.99 1.66
C GLY A 73 -3.37 -26.09 0.14
N ALA A 74 -4.41 -25.70 -0.60
CA ALA A 74 -4.42 -25.72 -2.06
C ALA A 74 -3.92 -24.39 -2.64
N PRO A 75 -2.96 -24.39 -3.59
CA PRO A 75 -2.44 -23.17 -4.20
C PRO A 75 -3.49 -22.49 -5.08
N LEU A 76 -3.70 -21.19 -4.85
CA LEU A 76 -4.64 -20.34 -5.60
C LEU A 76 -3.93 -19.49 -6.64
N THR A 77 -2.80 -18.87 -6.30
CA THR A 77 -2.01 -18.05 -7.21
C THR A 77 -0.64 -17.77 -6.57
N ALA A 78 0.24 -17.04 -7.26
CA ALA A 78 1.52 -16.61 -6.73
C ALA A 78 1.79 -15.14 -7.06
N PHE A 79 2.64 -14.48 -6.28
CA PHE A 79 3.18 -13.16 -6.60
C PHE A 79 4.70 -13.19 -6.51
N ALA A 80 5.38 -12.23 -7.15
CA ALA A 80 6.84 -12.18 -7.08
C ALA A 80 7.31 -12.13 -5.62
N ALA A 81 8.31 -12.94 -5.29
CA ALA A 81 8.74 -13.11 -3.91
C ALA A 81 9.11 -11.77 -3.27
N VAL A 82 8.51 -11.50 -2.11
CA VAL A 82 8.78 -10.28 -1.36
C VAL A 82 10.00 -10.51 -0.48
N ASP A 83 10.91 -9.54 -0.42
CA ASP A 83 11.85 -9.46 0.68
C ASP A 83 11.13 -8.92 1.91
N TRP A 84 10.52 -9.82 2.68
CA TRP A 84 9.69 -9.48 3.84
C TRP A 84 10.46 -8.73 4.93
N ALA A 85 11.80 -8.81 4.96
CA ALA A 85 12.64 -8.04 5.87
C ALA A 85 12.96 -6.62 5.36
N ALA A 86 12.77 -6.36 4.06
CA ALA A 86 13.09 -5.10 3.42
C ALA A 86 12.06 -4.78 2.30
N ILE A 87 10.81 -4.52 2.69
CA ILE A 87 9.72 -4.28 1.75
C ILE A 87 9.91 -2.89 1.11
N ASP A 88 10.12 -2.85 -0.20
CA ASP A 88 10.32 -1.61 -0.97
C ASP A 88 9.29 -1.41 -2.10
N ALA A 89 8.50 -2.44 -2.42
CA ALA A 89 7.54 -2.43 -3.50
C ALA A 89 6.37 -3.37 -3.25
N ILE A 90 5.25 -3.10 -3.93
CA ILE A 90 4.14 -4.05 -4.06
C ILE A 90 4.48 -5.02 -5.20
N PRO A 91 4.46 -6.35 -4.94
CA PRO A 91 4.83 -7.35 -5.94
C PRO A 91 3.75 -7.52 -7.02
N PRO A 92 4.12 -7.84 -8.27
CA PRO A 92 3.17 -8.32 -9.27
C PRO A 92 2.54 -9.65 -8.85
N LEU A 93 1.25 -9.82 -9.14
CA LEU A 93 0.43 -10.97 -8.80
C LEU A 93 0.00 -11.72 -10.06
N ALA A 94 0.21 -13.04 -10.09
CA ALA A 94 -0.35 -13.92 -11.11
C ALA A 94 -1.86 -14.08 -10.92
N GLU A 95 -2.58 -14.34 -12.02
CA GLU A 95 -4.00 -14.72 -12.03
C GLU A 95 -4.88 -14.05 -10.94
N PRO A 96 -4.99 -12.70 -10.87
CA PRO A 96 -5.68 -12.04 -9.75
C PRO A 96 -7.13 -12.49 -9.53
N ALA A 97 -7.79 -12.93 -10.60
CA ALA A 97 -9.16 -13.44 -10.59
C ALA A 97 -9.34 -14.75 -9.79
N ARG A 98 -8.25 -15.47 -9.46
CA ARG A 98 -8.29 -16.68 -8.62
C ARG A 98 -8.36 -16.37 -7.13
N LEU A 99 -8.13 -15.13 -6.72
CA LEU A 99 -8.30 -14.73 -5.33
C LEU A 99 -9.79 -14.63 -4.98
N PRO A 100 -10.18 -15.09 -3.77
CA PRO A 100 -11.53 -14.86 -3.29
C PRO A 100 -11.78 -13.35 -3.05
N PRO A 101 -13.04 -12.91 -2.97
CA PRO A 101 -13.38 -11.55 -2.61
C PRO A 101 -12.66 -11.08 -1.34
N GLY A 102 -12.03 -9.90 -1.40
CA GLY A 102 -11.23 -9.34 -0.30
C GLY A 102 -9.82 -9.93 -0.14
N GLY A 103 -9.48 -11.00 -0.86
CA GLY A 103 -8.16 -11.65 -0.77
C GLY A 103 -7.00 -10.73 -1.15
N GLY A 104 -7.14 -10.00 -2.27
CA GLY A 104 -6.12 -9.03 -2.69
C GLY A 104 -5.89 -7.93 -1.66
N THR A 105 -6.97 -7.35 -1.14
CA THR A 105 -6.92 -6.32 -0.08
C THR A 105 -6.26 -6.86 1.19
N ALA A 106 -6.57 -8.09 1.61
CA ALA A 106 -5.97 -8.69 2.81
C ALA A 106 -4.46 -8.86 2.67
N ILE A 107 -3.98 -9.34 1.51
CA ILE A 107 -2.55 -9.48 1.22
C ILE A 107 -1.86 -8.12 1.15
N LEU A 108 -2.45 -7.14 0.46
CA LEU A 108 -1.89 -5.78 0.38
C LEU A 108 -1.80 -5.12 1.75
N ASN A 109 -2.81 -5.31 2.61
CA ASN A 109 -2.78 -4.80 3.98
C ASN A 109 -1.68 -5.44 4.82
N LEU A 110 -1.41 -6.74 4.63
CA LEU A 110 -0.28 -7.41 5.29
C LEU A 110 1.05 -6.79 4.85
N ILE A 111 1.27 -6.61 3.54
CA ILE A 111 2.49 -6.00 2.99
C ILE A 111 2.64 -4.57 3.51
N ALA A 112 1.56 -3.77 3.47
CA ALA A 112 1.56 -2.39 3.95
C ALA A 112 1.83 -2.30 5.46
N ALA A 113 1.25 -3.19 6.26
CA ALA A 113 1.48 -3.22 7.70
C ALA A 113 2.94 -3.55 8.04
N LEU A 114 3.56 -4.49 7.33
CA LEU A 114 4.97 -4.84 7.51
C LEU A 114 5.90 -3.73 7.00
N ALA A 115 5.57 -3.08 5.89
CA ALA A 115 6.32 -1.92 5.41
C ALA A 115 6.24 -0.74 6.39
N ALA A 116 5.07 -0.48 6.97
CA ALA A 116 4.90 0.54 8.01
C ALA A 116 5.69 0.21 9.28
N ASP A 117 5.74 -1.07 9.68
CA ASP A 117 6.59 -1.54 10.78
C ASP A 117 8.08 -1.25 10.50
N GLN A 118 8.49 -1.22 9.23
CA GLN A 118 9.84 -0.88 8.74
C GLN A 118 10.02 0.63 8.46
N GLN A 119 9.04 1.47 8.82
CA GLN A 119 9.03 2.91 8.54
C GLN A 119 9.20 3.25 7.05
N ARG A 120 8.73 2.37 6.17
CA ARG A 120 8.76 2.59 4.72
C ARG A 120 7.60 3.48 4.31
N GLY A 121 7.91 4.48 3.48
CA GLY A 121 6.92 5.37 2.86
C GLY A 121 6.10 4.66 1.78
N PRO A 122 5.26 5.39 1.00
CA PRO A 122 4.37 4.77 0.03
C PRO A 122 5.13 3.83 -0.90
N LEU A 123 4.68 2.57 -0.95
CA LEU A 123 5.35 1.52 -1.71
C LEU A 123 5.11 1.72 -3.21
N ALA A 124 6.18 1.60 -4.00
CA ALA A 124 6.07 1.62 -5.45
C ALA A 124 5.47 0.30 -5.95
N TYR A 125 4.58 0.35 -6.94
CA TYR A 125 4.16 -0.85 -7.65
C TYR A 125 5.11 -1.10 -8.84
N ARG A 126 5.69 -2.30 -8.96
CA ARG A 126 6.67 -2.64 -10.01
C ARG A 126 6.17 -3.67 -11.04
N GLY A 127 4.87 -3.97 -11.06
CA GLY A 127 4.30 -4.99 -11.96
C GLY A 127 3.79 -4.46 -13.30
N PRO A 128 3.81 -5.26 -14.38
CA PRO A 128 3.03 -4.96 -15.58
C PRO A 128 1.54 -5.09 -15.22
N TYR A 129 0.69 -4.12 -15.56
CA TYR A 129 -0.75 -4.20 -15.30
C TYR A 129 -1.39 -5.32 -16.14
N PRO A 130 -1.90 -6.43 -15.55
CA PRO A 130 -2.51 -7.47 -16.35
C PRO A 130 -4.04 -7.26 -16.47
N THR A 131 -4.69 -6.62 -15.49
CA THR A 131 -6.16 -6.45 -15.48
C THR A 131 -6.64 -5.18 -14.73
N GLU A 132 -7.73 -4.59 -15.22
CA GLU A 132 -8.44 -3.45 -14.61
C GLU A 132 -8.88 -3.72 -13.16
N GLN A 133 -9.21 -4.97 -12.82
CA GLN A 133 -9.62 -5.36 -11.45
C GLN A 133 -8.49 -5.22 -10.42
N LEU A 134 -7.24 -5.52 -10.79
CA LEU A 134 -6.10 -5.33 -9.89
C LEU A 134 -5.79 -3.85 -9.69
N PHE A 135 -5.94 -3.03 -10.74
CA PHE A 135 -5.85 -1.57 -10.63
C PHE A 135 -6.94 -1.00 -9.71
N LEU A 136 -8.19 -1.46 -9.81
CA LEU A 136 -9.28 -1.03 -8.93
C LEU A 136 -9.06 -1.46 -7.47
N ALA A 137 -8.53 -2.66 -7.23
CA ALA A 137 -8.18 -3.12 -5.88
C ALA A 137 -7.03 -2.28 -5.26
N LEU A 138 -6.03 -1.93 -6.08
CA LEU A 138 -4.96 -1.02 -5.69
C LEU A 138 -5.51 0.38 -5.37
N MET A 139 -6.45 0.90 -6.17
CA MET A 139 -7.06 2.21 -5.93
C MET A 139 -7.82 2.31 -4.61
N GLN A 140 -8.46 1.23 -4.16
CA GLN A 140 -9.12 1.19 -2.85
C GLN A 140 -8.12 1.13 -1.68
N SER A 141 -6.86 0.81 -1.96
CA SER A 141 -5.80 0.68 -0.96
C SER A 141 -4.97 1.97 -0.79
N PHE A 142 -5.02 2.90 -1.74
CA PHE A 142 -4.37 4.19 -1.62
C PHE A 142 -5.24 5.18 -0.84
N LYS A 143 -4.65 5.86 0.14
CA LYS A 143 -5.26 7.03 0.78
C LYS A 143 -4.67 8.29 0.18
N TYR A 144 -5.53 9.20 -0.26
CA TYR A 144 -5.13 10.53 -0.66
C TYR A 144 -4.67 11.32 0.58
N GLU A 145 -3.37 11.57 0.72
CA GLU A 145 -2.88 12.65 1.55
C GLU A 145 -2.94 13.92 0.70
N GLY A 146 -3.89 14.79 1.02
CA GLY A 146 -4.03 16.07 0.32
C GLY A 146 -2.74 16.85 0.42
N ALA A 147 -2.15 17.21 -0.72
CA ALA A 147 -1.18 18.27 -0.77
C ALA A 147 -1.86 19.51 -0.18
N LEU A 148 -1.33 20.02 0.94
CA LEU A 148 -1.62 21.39 1.33
C LEU A 148 -1.11 22.26 0.18
N VAL A 149 -2.04 22.65 -0.69
CA VAL A 149 -1.79 23.74 -1.62
C VAL A 149 -1.67 24.96 -0.74
N GLU A 150 -0.44 25.31 -0.37
CA GLU A 150 -0.17 26.68 0.06
C GLU A 150 -0.63 27.56 -1.11
N PRO A 151 -1.61 28.45 -0.90
CA PRO A 151 -2.11 29.28 -1.97
C PRO A 151 -0.94 30.11 -2.50
N TYR A 152 -0.59 29.87 -3.76
CA TYR A 152 0.37 30.68 -4.50
C TYR A 152 0.03 32.15 -4.25
N GLY A 153 1.00 32.86 -3.68
CA GLY A 153 0.87 34.25 -3.30
C GLY A 153 0.28 35.08 -4.42
N SER A 154 -0.81 35.77 -4.10
CA SER A 154 -1.43 36.80 -4.92
C SER A 154 -0.45 37.97 -5.07
N SER A 155 0.53 37.83 -5.96
CA SER A 155 1.33 38.96 -6.43
C SER A 155 0.51 39.69 -7.49
N GLY A 156 -0.31 40.63 -7.02
CA GLY A 156 -1.19 41.44 -7.85
C GLY A 156 -1.29 42.86 -7.30
N ALA A 157 -0.23 43.63 -7.48
CA ALA A 157 -0.17 45.08 -7.61
C ALA A 157 -1.07 45.94 -6.66
N THR A 158 -0.44 46.50 -5.64
CA THR A 158 -0.83 47.77 -5.04
C THR A 158 -0.87 48.86 -6.13
N ARG A 159 -2.07 49.27 -6.56
CA ARG A 159 -2.27 50.55 -7.24
C ARG A 159 -2.85 51.53 -6.22
N THR A 160 -1.96 52.20 -5.50
CA THR A 160 -2.26 53.45 -4.79
C THR A 160 -2.57 54.56 -5.80
N GLY A 161 -3.57 55.38 -5.47
CA GLY A 161 -4.19 56.35 -6.37
C GLY A 161 -3.38 57.62 -6.66
N GLY A 162 -3.95 58.44 -7.54
CA GLY A 162 -3.47 59.79 -7.85
C GLY A 162 -4.16 60.33 -9.09
N ALA A 163 -5.17 61.16 -8.89
CA ALA A 163 -5.81 61.96 -9.94
C ALA A 163 -4.99 63.23 -10.25
N VAL A 164 -5.41 63.92 -11.33
CA VAL A 164 -5.21 65.33 -11.71
C VAL A 164 -4.15 65.63 -12.79
N GLY A 165 -4.66 65.90 -14.01
CA GLY A 165 -4.49 67.19 -14.71
C GLY A 165 -3.31 67.37 -15.66
N GLY A 166 -3.59 67.89 -16.87
CA GLY A 166 -2.62 68.73 -17.58
C GLY A 166 -2.48 68.53 -19.08
N ASP A 167 -3.32 69.26 -19.81
CA ASP A 167 -3.07 69.98 -21.07
C ASP A 167 -2.75 69.31 -22.41
N ALA A 168 -3.51 69.83 -23.39
CA ALA A 168 -3.41 69.65 -24.82
C ALA A 168 -2.28 70.50 -25.41
N SER A 169 -1.65 69.99 -26.47
CA SER A 169 -1.10 70.82 -27.56
C SER A 169 -0.67 69.94 -28.74
N SER A 170 -1.41 70.03 -29.85
CA SER A 170 -0.87 69.93 -31.23
C SER A 170 -0.03 71.19 -31.54
N PRO A 171 0.57 71.44 -32.74
CA PRO A 171 0.64 70.75 -34.05
C PRO A 171 2.12 70.75 -34.59
N PRO A 172 2.53 70.96 -35.89
CA PRO A 172 1.89 70.90 -37.25
C PRO A 172 2.67 69.93 -38.21
N THR A 173 2.41 69.74 -39.51
CA THR A 173 1.67 70.39 -40.62
C THR A 173 1.10 69.29 -41.53
#